data_AF-A0A061ITM8-F1
#
_entry.id   AF-A0A061ITM8-F1
#
_cell.length_a   1.000
_cell.length_b   1.000
_cell.length_c   1.000
_cell.angle_alpha   90.00
_cell.angle_beta   90.00
_cell.angle_gamma   90.00
#
_symmetry.space_group_name_H-M   'P 1'
#
loop_
_entity.id
_entity.type
_entity.pdbx_description
1 polymer ?
#
loop_
_entity_poly.entity_id
_entity_poly.type
_entity_poly.pdbx_seq_one_letter_code
_entity_poly.pdbx_strand_id
1 'polypeptide(L)'
;MCRAEDRARCRRTPSPHKTRRVSGPRSASRCLRRTWTTRRSTAPQWGRCTGSRMAARRNAKKDDLLTEAKKDIVLRQLLPAAIKLHAERLSVRPVRGPIRMPYDGLQVCNTFTIPPWHHTIGVSGADLILYVNALPTDGALAWADMCVTLEDGRPFAGAVNIDPNGMTATNRFVAYAAHEIGHVLGFSFDGLSRFNMFSKVSNVRGKKEVWVISSPRVKALARQYHNCPTLEGMELEDEGGEGVHWHHWKGRNAMGELMAPGVAYTYYSAFTLAAFEDMGVYRANYSMAEPLRWGNNSGCGLMENKCFVNGHTDYPELFCTQPSNKERLLCTYDRLSLGKCVLRNHGEPFHRSFSTLMIH
;
A
#
# COMPACT_ATOMS: atom_id res chain seq x y z
N MET A 1 13.76 -47.82 -37.26
CA MET A 1 13.74 -48.06 -38.72
C MET A 1 12.96 -46.92 -39.35
N CYS A 2 13.66 -45.97 -39.98
CA CYS A 2 13.81 -45.87 -41.44
C CYS A 2 12.51 -45.40 -42.12
N ARG A 3 12.47 -44.39 -42.99
CA ARG A 3 13.44 -43.40 -43.50
C ARG A 3 12.68 -42.56 -44.54
N ALA A 4 13.26 -41.40 -44.90
CA ALA A 4 13.35 -40.85 -46.27
C ALA A 4 12.04 -40.35 -46.92
N GLU A 5 12.01 -39.32 -47.77
CA GLU A 5 13.00 -38.43 -48.41
C GLU A 5 12.15 -37.24 -48.92
N ASP A 6 12.66 -36.00 -49.00
CA ASP A 6 13.39 -35.61 -50.20
C ASP A 6 14.35 -34.42 -50.01
N ARG A 7 15.42 -34.47 -50.79
CA ARG A 7 16.58 -33.58 -50.82
C ARG A 7 16.49 -32.58 -51.98
N ALA A 8 16.97 -31.36 -51.77
CA ALA A 8 17.94 -30.65 -52.64
C ALA A 8 18.16 -29.21 -52.13
N ARG A 9 19.32 -28.54 -52.21
CA ARG A 9 20.74 -28.85 -52.47
C ARG A 9 21.50 -27.51 -52.30
N CYS A 10 22.57 -27.50 -51.49
CA CYS A 10 23.84 -26.72 -51.54
C CYS A 10 23.84 -25.17 -51.72
N ARG A 11 24.79 -24.34 -51.24
CA ARG A 11 25.98 -24.37 -50.34
C ARG A 11 26.56 -22.92 -50.26
N ARG A 12 27.20 -22.58 -49.12
CA ARG A 12 28.40 -21.70 -48.89
C ARG A 12 28.32 -20.13 -48.87
N THR A 13 28.30 -19.57 -47.65
CA THR A 13 29.22 -18.60 -46.93
C THR A 13 30.19 -17.64 -47.71
N PRO A 14 30.81 -16.58 -47.09
CA PRO A 14 30.39 -15.58 -46.05
C PRO A 14 30.91 -14.09 -46.26
N SER A 15 30.45 -13.16 -45.39
CA SER A 15 31.15 -11.92 -44.88
C SER A 15 31.07 -10.58 -45.70
N PRO A 16 31.48 -9.39 -45.17
CA PRO A 16 30.82 -8.55 -44.15
C PRO A 16 30.64 -7.05 -44.56
N HIS A 17 30.15 -6.24 -43.62
CA HIS A 17 30.32 -4.77 -43.43
C HIS A 17 29.20 -3.75 -43.79
N LYS A 18 29.00 -2.88 -42.78
CA LYS A 18 28.67 -1.43 -42.76
C LYS A 18 27.21 -0.99 -42.54
N THR A 19 26.99 -0.67 -41.27
CA THR A 19 26.24 0.47 -40.70
C THR A 19 25.83 1.61 -41.64
N ARG A 20 24.54 1.99 -41.57
CA ARG A 20 24.12 3.40 -41.60
C ARG A 20 22.82 3.62 -40.82
N ARG A 21 22.83 4.67 -39.98
CA ARG A 21 21.74 5.16 -39.12
C ARG A 21 20.56 5.68 -39.95
N VAL A 22 19.35 5.47 -39.46
CA VAL A 22 18.20 6.38 -39.64
C VAL A 22 17.54 6.59 -38.28
N SER A 23 17.46 7.84 -37.89
CA SER A 23 16.79 8.37 -36.70
C SER A 23 15.30 8.57 -36.94
N GLY A 24 14.47 8.21 -35.95
CA GLY A 24 13.05 8.57 -35.86
C GLY A 24 12.56 8.41 -34.41
N PRO A 25 11.67 9.30 -33.93
CA PRO A 25 11.52 9.57 -32.50
C PRO A 25 10.65 8.50 -31.83
N ARG A 26 11.12 7.95 -30.70
CA ARG A 26 10.25 7.20 -29.80
C ARG A 26 10.14 7.95 -28.49
N SER A 27 9.00 8.62 -28.35
CA SER A 27 8.36 8.91 -27.07
C SER A 27 8.33 7.61 -26.26
N ALA A 28 9.18 7.53 -25.25
CA ALA A 28 9.18 6.44 -24.29
C ALA A 28 8.81 7.03 -22.93
N SER A 29 7.55 6.87 -22.55
CA SER A 29 7.09 6.89 -21.16
C SER A 29 7.94 5.92 -20.35
N ARG A 30 8.88 6.46 -19.55
CA ARG A 30 9.78 5.68 -18.70
C ARG A 30 9.12 5.46 -17.34
N CYS A 31 8.86 4.20 -17.00
CA CYS A 31 8.53 3.75 -15.65
C CYS A 31 9.64 4.11 -14.65
N LEU A 32 9.25 4.25 -13.38
CA LEU A 32 10.06 4.52 -12.20
C LEU A 32 11.42 3.79 -12.26
N ARG A 33 12.52 4.54 -12.40
CA ARG A 33 13.88 4.01 -12.28
C ARG A 33 14.46 4.34 -10.90
N ARG A 34 14.58 3.27 -10.11
CA ARG A 34 15.53 2.98 -9.02
C ARG A 34 16.60 4.04 -8.73
N THR A 35 16.75 4.34 -7.44
CA THR A 35 18.07 4.37 -6.77
C THR A 35 18.05 3.50 -5.51
N TRP A 36 18.18 2.19 -5.72
CA TRP A 36 19.28 1.45 -5.12
C TRP A 36 20.44 1.58 -6.12
N THR A 37 21.58 2.11 -5.70
CA THR A 37 22.76 2.26 -6.55
C THR A 37 23.31 0.88 -6.95
N THR A 38 23.28 0.55 -8.24
CA THR A 38 24.13 -0.50 -8.84
C THR A 38 24.90 0.05 -10.04
N ARG A 39 25.93 0.87 -9.77
CA ARG A 39 27.20 0.73 -10.51
C ARG A 39 28.15 -0.07 -9.63
N ARG A 40 28.93 -0.95 -10.27
CA ARG A 40 29.92 -1.82 -9.63
C ARG A 40 30.77 -1.01 -8.63
N SER A 41 31.06 -1.65 -7.50
CA SER A 41 32.00 -1.26 -6.44
C SER A 41 31.67 -0.01 -5.61
N THR A 42 30.64 -0.07 -4.76
CA THR A 42 30.69 0.51 -3.40
C THR A 42 29.72 -0.23 -2.50
N ALA A 43 30.22 -0.73 -1.36
CA ALA A 43 29.41 -1.37 -0.33
C ALA A 43 28.39 -0.38 0.28
N PRO A 44 27.25 -0.85 0.82
CA PRO A 44 26.36 -0.01 1.63
C PRO A 44 27.14 0.55 2.82
N GLN A 45 27.27 1.88 2.92
CA GLN A 45 27.85 2.52 4.10
C GLN A 45 26.73 2.89 5.07
N TRP A 46 26.80 2.35 6.29
CA TRP A 46 25.86 2.61 7.38
C TRP A 46 26.58 3.40 8.47
N GLY A 47 25.92 4.44 9.00
CA GLY A 47 26.26 5.02 10.30
C GLY A 47 25.88 4.06 11.43
N ARG A 48 26.52 4.18 12.59
CA ARG A 48 26.17 3.41 13.79
C ARG A 48 24.73 3.71 14.19
N CYS A 49 23.97 2.66 14.55
CA CYS A 49 22.67 2.80 15.18
C CYS A 49 22.84 3.43 16.56
N THR A 50 22.56 4.73 16.68
CA THR A 50 22.28 5.36 17.98
C THR A 50 20.77 5.54 18.10
N GLY A 51 20.19 5.02 19.19
CA GLY A 51 18.76 4.85 19.36
C GLY A 51 17.91 6.09 19.05
N SER A 52 16.82 5.88 18.30
CA SER A 52 15.78 6.87 18.07
C SER A 52 15.00 7.18 19.35
N ARG A 53 14.60 8.44 19.53
CA ARG A 53 13.79 8.95 20.66
C ARG A 53 12.32 8.47 20.66
N MET A 54 11.86 7.73 19.65
CA MET A 54 10.48 7.24 19.56
C MET A 54 10.28 5.76 19.95
N ALA A 55 11.34 5.02 20.26
CA ALA A 55 11.16 3.70 20.86
C ALA A 55 10.74 3.89 22.32
N ALA A 56 9.52 3.50 22.68
CA ALA A 56 9.15 3.28 24.08
C ALA A 56 10.27 2.46 24.72
N ARG A 57 10.84 2.94 25.84
CA ARG A 57 11.92 2.25 26.57
C ARG A 57 11.40 0.90 27.06
N ARG A 58 11.49 -0.10 26.21
CA ARG A 58 11.20 -1.50 26.53
C ARG A 58 12.47 -2.30 26.33
N ASN A 59 12.69 -3.24 27.24
CA ASN A 59 13.83 -4.15 27.13
C ASN A 59 13.67 -4.98 25.86
N ALA A 60 14.63 -4.87 24.95
CA ALA A 60 14.64 -5.63 23.71
C ALA A 60 14.65 -7.14 24.02
N LYS A 61 13.68 -7.87 23.47
CA LYS A 61 13.64 -9.32 23.50
C LYS A 61 14.53 -9.88 22.38
N LYS A 62 14.84 -11.18 22.43
CA LYS A 62 15.64 -11.84 21.38
C LYS A 62 15.04 -11.65 19.98
N ASP A 63 13.72 -11.66 19.86
CA ASP A 63 13.02 -11.48 18.59
C ASP A 63 13.00 -10.02 18.10
N ASP A 64 13.32 -9.07 18.97
CA ASP A 64 13.42 -7.65 18.64
C ASP A 64 14.78 -7.30 18.00
N LEU A 65 15.74 -8.24 18.03
CA LEU A 65 17.07 -8.04 17.46
C LEU A 65 17.03 -8.14 15.93
N LEU A 66 17.51 -7.10 15.26
CA LEU A 66 17.79 -7.11 13.84
C LEU A 66 19.07 -7.92 13.57
N THR A 67 18.91 -9.23 13.38
CA THR A 67 20.01 -10.10 12.92
C THR A 67 20.36 -9.82 11.47
N GLU A 68 21.56 -10.22 11.01
CA GLU A 68 21.94 -10.07 9.60
C GLU A 68 20.97 -10.82 8.65
N ALA A 69 20.43 -11.97 9.07
CA ALA A 69 19.41 -12.68 8.30
C ALA A 69 18.11 -11.85 8.15
N LYS A 70 17.64 -11.22 9.23
CA LYS A 70 16.47 -10.33 9.18
C LYS A 70 16.74 -9.08 8.33
N LYS A 71 17.95 -8.52 8.45
CA LYS A 71 18.39 -7.39 7.62
C LYS A 71 18.38 -7.75 6.13
N ASP A 72 18.86 -8.94 5.76
CA ASP A 72 18.79 -9.43 4.38
C ASP A 72 17.35 -9.63 3.91
N ILE A 73 16.44 -10.12 4.77
CA ILE A 73 15.00 -10.21 4.46
C ILE A 73 14.44 -8.82 4.14
N VAL A 74 14.69 -7.81 5.00
CA VAL A 74 14.21 -6.43 4.77
C VAL A 74 14.77 -5.87 3.46
N LEU A 75 16.09 -5.89 3.30
CA LEU A 75 16.77 -5.14 2.25
C LEU A 75 16.73 -5.82 0.89
N ARG A 76 16.71 -7.15 0.84
CA ARG A 76 16.81 -7.91 -0.42
C ARG A 76 15.50 -8.50 -0.88
N GLN A 77 14.51 -8.63 0.01
CA GLN A 77 13.25 -9.31 -0.30
C GLN A 77 12.06 -8.38 -0.11
N LEU A 78 11.81 -7.91 1.12
CA LEU A 78 10.60 -7.15 1.45
C LEU A 78 10.53 -5.79 0.77
N LEU A 79 11.51 -4.92 1.02
CA LEU A 79 11.49 -3.56 0.44
C LEU A 79 11.56 -3.58 -1.08
N PRO A 80 12.42 -4.38 -1.75
CA PRO A 80 12.44 -4.42 -3.20
C PRO A 80 11.11 -4.87 -3.81
N ALA A 81 10.43 -5.87 -3.19
CA ALA A 81 9.14 -6.33 -3.67
C ALA A 81 8.03 -5.29 -3.46
N ALA A 82 7.98 -4.66 -2.28
CA ALA A 82 7.00 -3.62 -1.97
C ALA A 82 7.19 -2.37 -2.86
N ILE A 83 8.43 -1.89 -3.02
CA ILE A 83 8.75 -0.78 -3.93
C ILE A 83 8.34 -1.13 -5.37
N LYS A 84 8.58 -2.38 -5.80
CA LYS A 84 8.18 -2.83 -7.14
C LYS A 84 6.67 -2.75 -7.34
N LEU A 85 5.85 -3.12 -6.34
CA LEU A 85 4.39 -3.04 -6.44
C LEU A 85 3.92 -1.61 -6.76
N HIS A 86 4.47 -0.60 -6.11
CA HIS A 86 4.16 0.81 -6.42
C HIS A 86 4.78 1.27 -7.73
N ALA A 87 6.05 0.94 -8.00
CA ALA A 87 6.77 1.42 -9.18
C ALA A 87 6.22 0.92 -10.52
N GLU A 88 5.56 -0.24 -10.54
CA GLU A 88 4.88 -0.77 -11.73
C GLU A 88 3.48 -0.17 -11.93
N ARG A 89 2.93 0.45 -10.87
CA ARG A 89 1.55 0.95 -10.81
C ARG A 89 1.44 2.46 -10.85
N LEU A 90 2.45 3.18 -10.38
CA LEU A 90 2.47 4.63 -10.28
C LEU A 90 3.67 5.17 -11.05
N SER A 91 3.41 6.16 -11.90
CA SER A 91 4.44 6.97 -12.55
C SER A 91 4.36 8.40 -12.05
N VAL A 92 5.49 9.09 -12.00
CA VAL A 92 5.59 10.49 -11.56
C VAL A 92 6.28 11.33 -12.61
N ARG A 93 6.11 12.65 -12.51
CA ARG A 93 7.02 13.59 -13.20
C ARG A 93 8.38 13.53 -12.49
N PRO A 94 9.48 13.19 -13.18
CA PRO A 94 10.76 13.05 -12.50
C PRO A 94 11.22 14.34 -11.84
N VAL A 95 11.79 14.24 -10.65
CA VAL A 95 12.43 15.38 -9.98
C VAL A 95 13.65 15.82 -10.81
N ARG A 96 13.79 17.13 -11.01
CA ARG A 96 14.93 17.69 -11.74
C ARG A 96 16.08 17.95 -10.78
N GLY A 97 17.22 17.31 -11.06
CA GLY A 97 18.43 17.48 -10.26
C GLY A 97 18.43 16.67 -8.96
N PRO A 98 19.39 16.92 -8.06
CA PRO A 98 19.48 16.23 -6.79
C PRO A 98 18.39 16.67 -5.80
N ILE A 99 17.75 15.71 -5.14
CA ILE A 99 16.88 15.95 -3.98
C ILE A 99 17.75 16.31 -2.78
N ARG A 100 17.58 17.49 -2.21
CA ARG A 100 18.23 17.91 -0.96
C ARG A 100 17.23 17.88 0.19
N MET A 101 17.61 17.24 1.29
CA MET A 101 16.78 17.22 2.50
C MET A 101 16.92 18.56 3.24
N PRO A 102 15.80 19.18 3.68
CA PRO A 102 15.88 20.36 4.54
C PRO A 102 16.49 19.98 5.90
N TYR A 103 17.00 20.98 6.63
CA TYR A 103 17.54 20.79 7.98
C TYR A 103 16.46 20.78 9.05
N ASP A 104 15.32 21.42 8.76
CA ASP A 104 14.15 21.55 9.60
C ASP A 104 12.89 21.04 8.88
N GLY A 105 11.75 21.01 9.59
CA GLY A 105 10.47 20.61 8.99
C GLY A 105 10.39 19.15 8.53
N LEU A 106 11.29 18.27 9.00
CA LEU A 106 11.38 16.87 8.57
C LEU A 106 10.30 15.93 9.12
N GLN A 107 9.38 16.44 9.94
CA GLN A 107 8.30 15.67 10.57
C GLN A 107 8.86 14.39 11.24
N VAL A 108 8.33 13.21 10.89
CA VAL A 108 8.75 11.93 11.45
C VAL A 108 10.24 11.61 11.20
N CYS A 109 10.81 12.10 10.08
CA CYS A 109 12.21 11.90 9.73
C CYS A 109 13.19 12.59 10.68
N ASN A 110 12.75 13.51 11.56
CA ASN A 110 13.62 14.07 12.61
C ASN A 110 14.21 13.00 13.54
N THR A 111 13.64 11.79 13.55
CA THR A 111 14.08 10.67 14.38
C THR A 111 14.90 9.62 13.62
N PHE A 112 15.15 9.86 12.33
CA PHE A 112 15.92 8.98 11.46
C PHE A 112 17.31 9.54 11.22
N THR A 113 18.28 8.64 11.01
CA THR A 113 19.63 9.02 10.63
C THR A 113 19.64 9.42 9.16
N ILE A 114 19.70 10.73 8.90
CA ILE A 114 19.89 11.27 7.56
C ILE A 114 21.40 11.51 7.32
N PRO A 115 22.01 10.90 6.29
CA PRO A 115 23.41 11.17 5.96
C PRO A 115 23.64 12.67 5.70
N PRO A 116 24.70 13.30 6.24
CA PRO A 116 24.93 14.74 6.08
C PRO A 116 24.94 15.22 4.63
N TRP A 117 25.40 14.38 3.70
CA TRP A 117 25.44 14.70 2.28
C TRP A 117 24.06 14.73 1.60
N HIS A 118 23.01 14.16 2.20
CA HIS A 118 21.63 14.33 1.72
C HIS A 118 21.15 15.77 1.90
N HIS A 119 21.68 16.52 2.88
CA HIS A 119 21.38 17.94 3.06
C HIS A 119 22.19 18.83 2.12
N THR A 120 23.45 18.48 1.85
CA THR A 120 24.37 19.33 1.06
C THR A 120 24.35 19.01 -0.43
N ILE A 121 24.87 17.85 -0.82
CA ILE A 121 24.98 17.43 -2.24
C ILE A 121 23.61 17.00 -2.76
N GLY A 122 22.85 16.28 -1.94
CA GLY A 122 21.56 15.71 -2.29
C GLY A 122 21.66 14.39 -3.06
N VAL A 123 20.53 13.70 -3.18
CA VAL A 123 20.39 12.41 -3.85
C VAL A 123 19.98 12.63 -5.30
N SER A 124 20.85 12.26 -6.24
CA SER A 124 20.58 12.39 -7.68
C SER A 124 19.86 11.16 -8.25
N GLY A 125 18.97 11.39 -9.22
CA GLY A 125 18.29 10.31 -9.94
C GLY A 125 17.21 9.59 -9.14
N ALA A 126 16.69 10.24 -8.09
CA ALA A 126 15.61 9.76 -7.24
C ALA A 126 14.38 10.68 -7.37
N ASP A 127 13.20 10.09 -7.22
CA ASP A 127 11.92 10.81 -7.13
C ASP A 127 11.29 10.76 -5.72
N LEU A 128 11.78 9.82 -4.90
CA LEU A 128 11.38 9.58 -3.52
C LEU A 128 12.58 8.97 -2.77
N ILE A 129 12.84 9.43 -1.55
CA ILE A 129 13.83 8.87 -0.63
C ILE A 129 13.09 8.18 0.53
N LEU A 130 13.38 6.90 0.76
CA LEU A 130 12.84 6.16 1.89
C LEU A 130 13.93 6.00 2.96
N TYR A 131 13.69 6.54 4.15
CA TYR A 131 14.52 6.26 5.33
C TYR A 131 13.90 5.08 6.08
N VAL A 132 14.69 4.02 6.27
CA VAL A 132 14.18 2.78 6.85
C VAL A 132 14.87 2.47 8.16
N ASN A 133 14.06 2.25 9.19
CA ASN A 133 14.46 1.70 10.47
C ASN A 133 13.86 0.30 10.66
N ALA A 134 14.48 -0.47 11.55
CA ALA A 134 13.91 -1.72 12.02
C ALA A 134 13.99 -1.77 13.55
N LEU A 135 13.06 -1.04 14.17
CA LEU A 135 12.95 -0.91 15.62
C LEU A 135 11.65 -1.55 16.12
N PRO A 136 11.64 -2.12 17.34
CA PRO A 136 10.45 -2.70 17.94
C PRO A 136 9.32 -1.68 18.09
N THR A 137 8.09 -2.13 17.94
CA THR A 137 6.87 -1.31 17.99
C THR A 137 5.88 -1.87 19.02
N ASP A 138 4.84 -1.11 19.34
CA ASP A 138 3.81 -1.52 20.31
C ASP A 138 2.60 -2.16 19.61
N GLY A 139 2.79 -3.39 19.13
CA GLY A 139 1.73 -4.20 18.51
C GLY A 139 1.51 -3.99 17.01
N ALA A 140 2.12 -2.97 16.42
CA ALA A 140 2.19 -2.82 14.97
C ALA A 140 3.23 -3.78 14.36
N LEU A 141 3.14 -4.07 13.07
CA LEU A 141 4.21 -4.80 12.36
C LEU A 141 5.15 -3.84 11.63
N ALA A 142 4.65 -2.67 11.28
CA ALA A 142 5.39 -1.57 10.69
C ALA A 142 4.59 -0.28 10.90
N TRP A 143 5.24 0.84 10.64
CA TRP A 143 4.58 2.14 10.48
C TRP A 143 5.37 2.97 9.48
N ALA A 144 4.70 3.91 8.83
CA ALA A 144 5.34 4.85 7.96
C ALA A 144 4.58 6.17 7.86
N ASP A 145 5.31 7.21 7.49
CA ASP A 145 4.73 8.51 7.21
C ASP A 145 5.59 9.29 6.21
N MET A 146 4.96 10.26 5.56
CA MET A 146 5.69 11.23 4.75
C MET A 146 6.49 12.16 5.66
N CYS A 147 7.65 12.62 5.18
CA CYS A 147 8.48 13.56 5.92
C CYS A 147 8.38 14.96 5.34
N VAL A 148 8.52 15.07 4.02
CA VAL A 148 8.58 16.33 3.29
C VAL A 148 8.01 16.18 1.89
N THR A 149 7.46 17.28 1.38
CA THR A 149 6.76 17.36 0.10
C THR A 149 7.40 18.42 -0.79
N LEU A 150 7.27 18.26 -2.11
CA LEU A 150 7.62 19.28 -3.10
C LEU A 150 6.56 20.41 -3.09
N GLU A 151 6.82 21.48 -3.82
CA GLU A 151 5.87 22.61 -3.98
C GLU A 151 4.51 22.17 -4.54
N ASP A 152 4.48 21.14 -5.38
CA ASP A 152 3.24 20.57 -5.93
C ASP A 152 2.50 19.63 -4.94
N GLY A 153 2.98 19.55 -3.69
CA GLY A 153 2.45 18.69 -2.64
C GLY A 153 2.92 17.24 -2.70
N ARG A 154 3.67 16.82 -3.73
CA ARG A 154 4.12 15.43 -3.85
C ARG A 154 5.16 15.07 -2.79
N PRO A 155 4.97 13.99 -2.00
CA PRO A 155 6.01 13.49 -1.12
C PRO A 155 7.28 13.10 -1.89
N PHE A 156 8.44 13.61 -1.44
CA PHE A 156 9.75 13.24 -2.00
C PHE A 156 10.68 12.58 -0.98
N ALA A 157 10.31 12.60 0.31
CA ALA A 157 10.92 11.73 1.29
C ALA A 157 9.91 11.29 2.34
N GLY A 158 10.09 10.07 2.83
CA GLY A 158 9.31 9.53 3.93
C GLY A 158 10.13 8.51 4.72
N ALA A 159 9.54 8.08 5.83
CA ALA A 159 10.18 7.15 6.72
C ALA A 159 9.32 5.91 6.92
N VAL A 160 9.98 4.76 7.03
CA VAL A 160 9.35 3.46 7.29
C VAL A 160 10.09 2.81 8.44
N ASN A 161 9.37 2.32 9.43
CA ASN A 161 9.93 1.44 10.45
C ASN A 161 9.25 0.08 10.36
N ILE A 162 10.05 -0.99 10.28
CA ILE A 162 9.53 -2.36 10.23
C ILE A 162 9.95 -3.09 11.50
N ASP A 163 8.98 -3.63 12.24
CA ASP A 163 9.26 -4.36 13.47
C ASP A 163 10.07 -5.64 13.15
N PRO A 164 11.26 -5.85 13.75
CA PRO A 164 12.03 -7.08 13.57
C PRO A 164 11.32 -8.34 14.09
N ASN A 165 10.34 -8.20 14.98
CA ASN A 165 9.65 -9.31 15.62
C ASN A 165 8.68 -9.98 14.64
N GLY A 166 8.78 -11.31 14.50
CA GLY A 166 7.90 -12.10 13.62
C GLY A 166 8.11 -11.88 12.11
N MET A 167 9.05 -11.02 11.71
CA MET A 167 9.30 -10.73 10.29
C MET A 167 9.78 -11.96 9.52
N THR A 168 9.10 -12.24 8.41
CA THR A 168 9.44 -13.34 7.50
C THR A 168 9.31 -12.90 6.04
N ALA A 169 10.03 -13.56 5.14
CA ALA A 169 9.95 -13.30 3.70
C ALA A 169 8.69 -13.93 3.08
N THR A 170 7.52 -13.37 3.39
CA THR A 170 6.23 -13.84 2.87
C THR A 170 5.50 -12.73 2.12
N ASN A 171 4.57 -13.10 1.23
CA ASN A 171 3.72 -12.13 0.52
C ASN A 171 2.94 -11.22 1.48
N ARG A 172 2.58 -11.74 2.65
CA ARG A 172 1.95 -10.97 3.72
C ARG A 172 2.83 -9.80 4.17
N PHE A 173 4.09 -10.04 4.52
CA PHE A 173 5.01 -8.96 4.92
C PHE A 173 5.36 -8.01 3.77
N VAL A 174 5.37 -8.49 2.52
CA VAL A 174 5.48 -7.61 1.34
C VAL A 174 4.27 -6.67 1.24
N ALA A 175 3.06 -7.18 1.47
CA ALA A 175 1.83 -6.39 1.47
C ALA A 175 1.83 -5.35 2.60
N TYR A 176 2.28 -5.69 3.81
CA TYR A 176 2.48 -4.72 4.89
C TYR A 176 3.48 -3.63 4.48
N ALA A 177 4.65 -4.00 3.96
CA ALA A 177 5.64 -3.00 3.54
C ALA A 177 5.11 -2.10 2.40
N ALA A 178 4.29 -2.64 1.50
CA ALA A 178 3.63 -1.85 0.46
C ALA A 178 2.54 -0.92 1.04
N HIS A 179 1.75 -1.39 2.00
CA HIS A 179 0.78 -0.56 2.72
C HIS A 179 1.47 0.67 3.35
N GLU A 180 2.56 0.43 4.08
CA GLU A 180 3.33 1.51 4.71
C GLU A 180 3.94 2.48 3.68
N ILE A 181 4.48 1.97 2.56
CA ILE A 181 4.95 2.83 1.48
C ILE A 181 3.79 3.64 0.87
N GLY A 182 2.57 3.09 0.86
CA GLY A 182 1.36 3.82 0.48
C GLY A 182 1.14 5.08 1.32
N HIS A 183 1.34 5.01 2.64
CA HIS A 183 1.30 6.18 3.52
C HIS A 183 2.40 7.20 3.16
N VAL A 184 3.63 6.75 2.90
CA VAL A 184 4.72 7.63 2.45
C VAL A 184 4.37 8.36 1.16
N LEU A 185 3.66 7.69 0.25
CA LEU A 185 3.19 8.26 -1.01
C LEU A 185 2.00 9.22 -0.85
N GLY A 186 1.54 9.46 0.38
CA GLY A 186 0.53 10.45 0.71
C GLY A 186 -0.87 9.86 0.91
N PHE A 187 -1.04 8.54 0.95
CA PHE A 187 -2.31 7.94 1.35
C PHE A 187 -2.47 8.07 2.87
N SER A 188 -2.87 9.26 3.33
CA SER A 188 -3.14 9.57 4.73
C SER A 188 -4.12 10.73 4.77
N PHE A 189 -4.77 10.96 5.91
CA PHE A 189 -5.67 12.10 6.04
C PHE A 189 -4.96 13.42 5.69
N ASP A 190 -3.77 13.64 6.23
CA ASP A 190 -3.00 14.86 5.95
C ASP A 190 -2.50 14.93 4.50
N GLY A 191 -2.07 13.81 3.93
CA GLY A 191 -1.58 13.73 2.56
C GLY A 191 -2.67 14.04 1.54
N LEU A 192 -3.82 13.39 1.66
CA LEU A 192 -4.97 13.57 0.78
C LEU A 192 -5.68 14.91 0.99
N SER A 193 -5.64 15.49 2.21
CA SER A 193 -6.23 16.81 2.50
C SER A 193 -5.53 17.93 1.72
N ARG A 194 -4.23 17.80 1.45
CA ARG A 194 -3.47 18.77 0.62
C ARG A 194 -4.02 18.90 -0.79
N PHE A 195 -4.73 17.89 -1.27
CA PHE A 195 -5.34 17.84 -2.58
C PHE A 195 -6.87 18.03 -2.54
N ASN A 196 -7.42 18.46 -1.39
CA ASN A 196 -8.87 18.71 -1.20
C ASN A 196 -9.75 17.51 -1.58
N MET A 197 -9.33 16.29 -1.23
CA MET A 197 -9.94 15.05 -1.71
C MET A 197 -11.11 14.53 -0.86
N PHE A 198 -11.52 15.26 0.18
CA PHE A 198 -12.47 14.77 1.17
C PHE A 198 -13.79 15.53 1.18
N SER A 199 -14.83 14.85 1.62
CA SER A 199 -16.09 15.45 2.03
C SER A 199 -16.64 14.73 3.25
N LYS A 200 -17.52 15.41 3.99
CA LYS A 200 -18.31 14.78 5.07
C LYS A 200 -19.67 14.38 4.53
N VAL A 201 -20.11 13.18 4.89
CA VAL A 201 -21.46 12.68 4.59
C VAL A 201 -22.18 12.42 5.90
N SER A 202 -23.37 12.98 6.05
CA SER A 202 -24.16 12.87 7.28
C SER A 202 -25.02 11.61 7.30
N ASN A 203 -25.38 11.16 8.50
CA ASN A 203 -26.38 10.10 8.74
C ASN A 203 -26.05 8.73 8.11
N VAL A 204 -24.77 8.42 7.91
CA VAL A 204 -24.35 7.13 7.36
C VAL A 204 -24.50 6.04 8.42
N ARG A 205 -25.46 5.12 8.23
CA ARG A 205 -25.71 3.96 9.10
C ARG A 205 -25.90 4.31 10.59
N GLY A 206 -26.48 5.48 10.86
CA GLY A 206 -26.72 6.00 12.22
C GLY A 206 -25.52 6.72 12.85
N LYS A 207 -24.44 6.95 12.10
CA LYS A 207 -23.36 7.87 12.50
C LYS A 207 -23.71 9.30 12.05
N LYS A 208 -23.41 10.30 12.89
CA LYS A 208 -23.73 11.71 12.62
C LYS A 208 -23.08 12.19 11.32
N GLU A 209 -21.78 11.94 11.17
CA GLU A 209 -20.98 12.27 9.99
C GLU A 209 -19.88 11.21 9.82
N VAL A 210 -19.50 10.94 8.57
CA VAL A 210 -18.33 10.15 8.20
C VAL A 210 -17.51 10.88 7.14
N TRP A 211 -16.20 10.64 7.13
CA TRP A 211 -15.32 11.13 6.06
C TRP A 211 -15.31 10.17 4.88
N VAL A 212 -15.40 10.73 3.68
CA VAL A 212 -15.28 9.99 2.42
C VAL A 212 -14.21 10.64 1.55
N ILE A 213 -13.46 9.83 0.80
CA ILE A 213 -12.68 10.32 -0.34
C ILE A 213 -13.67 10.54 -1.48
N SER A 214 -13.95 11.81 -1.77
CA SER A 214 -14.96 12.27 -2.74
C SER A 214 -14.33 12.80 -4.03
N SER A 215 -13.04 12.57 -4.25
CA SER A 215 -12.33 12.98 -5.46
C SER A 215 -12.93 12.31 -6.71
N PRO A 216 -12.80 12.93 -7.90
CA PRO A 216 -13.60 12.54 -9.07
C PRO A 216 -13.48 11.08 -9.50
N ARG A 217 -12.26 10.50 -9.57
CA ARG A 217 -12.09 9.10 -9.96
C ARG A 217 -12.53 8.15 -8.87
N VAL A 218 -12.21 8.44 -7.60
CA VAL A 218 -12.64 7.58 -6.48
C VAL A 218 -14.16 7.55 -6.39
N LYS A 219 -14.83 8.70 -6.50
CA LYS A 219 -16.30 8.78 -6.51
C LYS A 219 -16.91 8.01 -7.68
N ALA A 220 -16.40 8.22 -8.91
CA ALA A 220 -16.90 7.52 -10.08
C ALA A 220 -16.69 5.99 -9.97
N LEU A 221 -15.52 5.57 -9.50
CA LEU A 221 -15.20 4.16 -9.29
C LEU A 221 -16.06 3.54 -8.19
N ALA A 222 -16.29 4.23 -7.06
CA ALA A 222 -17.15 3.75 -5.98
C ALA A 222 -18.58 3.51 -6.48
N ARG A 223 -19.14 4.47 -7.23
CA ARG A 223 -20.48 4.35 -7.83
C ARG A 223 -20.58 3.14 -8.75
N GLN A 224 -19.59 2.96 -9.63
CA GLN A 224 -19.55 1.84 -10.55
C GLN A 224 -19.36 0.50 -9.83
N TYR A 225 -18.37 0.42 -8.94
CA TYR A 225 -17.95 -0.80 -8.25
C TYR A 225 -19.06 -1.35 -7.36
N HIS A 226 -19.73 -0.49 -6.58
CA HIS A 226 -20.84 -0.92 -5.74
C HIS A 226 -22.18 -0.95 -6.48
N ASN A 227 -22.26 -0.53 -7.74
CA ASN A 227 -23.51 -0.33 -8.47
C ASN A 227 -24.50 0.57 -7.69
N CYS A 228 -24.00 1.72 -7.24
CA CYS A 228 -24.76 2.69 -6.48
C CYS A 228 -24.50 4.13 -6.97
N PRO A 229 -25.35 4.67 -7.86
CA PRO A 229 -25.13 5.97 -8.50
C PRO A 229 -25.11 7.17 -7.54
N THR A 230 -25.70 7.03 -6.35
CA THR A 230 -25.84 8.08 -5.34
C THR A 230 -24.63 8.21 -4.41
N LEU A 231 -23.63 7.32 -4.52
CA LEU A 231 -22.46 7.36 -3.63
C LEU A 231 -21.68 8.66 -3.79
N GLU A 232 -21.38 9.31 -2.66
CA GLU A 232 -20.60 10.55 -2.64
C GLU A 232 -19.09 10.34 -2.52
N GLY A 233 -18.64 9.10 -2.49
CA GLY A 233 -17.23 8.73 -2.37
C GLY A 233 -17.05 7.35 -1.76
N MET A 234 -15.82 7.05 -1.39
CA MET A 234 -15.49 5.84 -0.62
C MET A 234 -15.12 6.21 0.81
N GLU A 235 -15.74 5.56 1.79
CA GLU A 235 -15.56 5.88 3.20
C GLU A 235 -14.17 5.54 3.71
N LEU A 236 -13.69 6.38 4.64
CA LEU A 236 -12.47 6.14 5.41
C LEU A 236 -12.77 5.42 6.72
N GLU A 237 -11.76 4.74 7.24
CA GLU A 237 -11.84 4.12 8.56
C GLU A 237 -12.06 5.16 9.66
N ASP A 238 -13.01 4.92 10.54
CA ASP A 238 -13.41 5.83 11.62
C ASP A 238 -13.50 5.11 12.97
N GLU A 239 -13.02 3.87 13.03
CA GLU A 239 -12.84 3.06 14.23
C GLU A 239 -11.36 2.76 14.47
N GLY A 240 -10.97 2.62 15.75
CA GLY A 240 -9.56 2.49 16.15
C GLY A 240 -9.07 3.63 17.05
N GLY A 241 -7.76 3.79 17.18
CA GLY A 241 -7.13 4.93 17.87
C GLY A 241 -6.67 6.02 16.90
N GLU A 242 -6.13 7.10 17.48
CA GLU A 242 -5.39 8.14 16.74
C GLU A 242 -4.27 7.48 15.90
N GLY A 243 -4.22 7.78 14.60
CA GLY A 243 -3.33 7.13 13.62
C GLY A 243 -3.95 5.96 12.83
N VAL A 244 -5.11 5.43 13.22
CA VAL A 244 -5.90 4.50 12.39
C VAL A 244 -7.04 5.21 11.68
N HIS A 245 -7.68 6.16 12.37
CA HIS A 245 -8.79 6.94 11.83
C HIS A 245 -8.34 7.78 10.64
N TRP A 246 -9.06 7.64 9.53
CA TRP A 246 -8.95 8.47 8.33
C TRP A 246 -7.66 8.31 7.52
N HIS A 247 -6.79 7.36 7.89
CA HIS A 247 -5.60 6.99 7.12
C HIS A 247 -5.83 5.77 6.22
N HIS A 248 -6.96 5.09 6.36
CA HIS A 248 -7.27 3.84 5.69
C HIS A 248 -8.64 3.88 5.03
N TRP A 249 -8.85 3.03 4.02
CA TRP A 249 -10.21 2.71 3.57
C TRP A 249 -11.01 2.09 4.71
N LYS A 250 -12.32 2.35 4.77
CA LYS A 250 -13.20 1.70 5.76
C LYS A 250 -13.13 0.18 5.59
N GLY A 251 -12.61 -0.55 6.58
CA GLY A 251 -12.38 -1.99 6.47
C GLY A 251 -13.65 -2.79 6.17
N ARG A 252 -14.79 -2.32 6.70
CA ARG A 252 -16.12 -2.89 6.39
C ARG A 252 -16.46 -2.84 4.90
N ASN A 253 -16.04 -1.80 4.19
CA ASN A 253 -16.47 -1.53 2.81
C ASN A 253 -15.41 -1.99 1.78
N ALA A 254 -14.15 -2.13 2.20
CA ALA A 254 -13.01 -2.46 1.35
C ALA A 254 -12.10 -3.54 1.97
N MET A 255 -12.68 -4.58 2.57
CA MET A 255 -11.87 -5.63 3.20
C MET A 255 -10.92 -6.27 2.19
N GLY A 256 -9.64 -6.40 2.58
CA GLY A 256 -8.59 -6.91 1.70
C GLY A 256 -8.09 -5.90 0.66
N GLU A 257 -8.51 -4.65 0.66
CA GLU A 257 -7.84 -3.61 -0.13
C GLU A 257 -6.47 -3.26 0.50
N LEU A 258 -5.46 -2.96 -0.32
CA LEU A 258 -4.10 -2.61 0.14
C LEU A 258 -4.09 -1.62 1.29
N MET A 259 -4.86 -0.53 1.23
CA MET A 259 -4.90 0.54 2.23
C MET A 259 -6.08 0.39 3.21
N ALA A 260 -6.71 -0.77 3.28
CA ALA A 260 -7.68 -1.09 4.34
C ALA A 260 -6.98 -1.69 5.57
N PRO A 261 -7.57 -1.58 6.78
CA PRO A 261 -7.03 -2.24 7.96
C PRO A 261 -7.06 -3.77 7.83
N GLY A 262 -6.03 -4.45 8.37
CA GLY A 262 -5.97 -5.91 8.43
C GLY A 262 -5.36 -6.54 7.18
N VAL A 263 -4.03 -6.74 7.21
CA VAL A 263 -3.19 -6.87 6.00
C VAL A 263 -2.77 -8.32 5.71
N ALA A 264 -3.61 -9.32 6.04
CA ALA A 264 -3.23 -10.72 5.88
C ALA A 264 -3.07 -11.11 4.39
N TYR A 265 -4.01 -10.66 3.55
CA TYR A 265 -3.99 -10.77 2.10
C TYR A 265 -4.63 -9.50 1.56
N THR A 266 -3.88 -8.71 0.79
CA THR A 266 -4.40 -7.46 0.23
C THR A 266 -4.22 -7.36 -1.27
N TYR A 267 -5.16 -6.65 -1.88
CA TYR A 267 -5.24 -6.37 -3.29
C TYR A 267 -4.92 -4.89 -3.50
N TYR A 268 -3.88 -4.60 -4.28
CA TYR A 268 -3.60 -3.25 -4.77
C TYR A 268 -4.61 -2.92 -5.86
N SER A 269 -5.80 -2.51 -5.42
CA SER A 269 -6.97 -2.38 -6.26
C SER A 269 -7.00 -1.05 -7.04
N ALA A 270 -7.99 -0.93 -7.92
CA ALA A 270 -8.27 0.30 -8.63
C ALA A 270 -8.62 1.47 -7.68
N PHE A 271 -9.09 1.22 -6.45
CA PHE A 271 -9.42 2.28 -5.49
C PHE A 271 -8.18 3.03 -5.02
N THR A 272 -7.16 2.33 -4.52
CA THR A 272 -5.90 2.98 -4.11
C THR A 272 -5.20 3.64 -5.29
N LEU A 273 -5.26 3.05 -6.49
CA LEU A 273 -4.74 3.69 -7.71
C LEU A 273 -5.49 4.99 -8.05
N ALA A 274 -6.82 4.99 -7.96
CA ALA A 274 -7.63 6.17 -8.20
C ALA A 274 -7.36 7.28 -7.18
N ALA A 275 -7.18 6.93 -5.90
CA ALA A 275 -6.80 7.89 -4.88
C ALA A 275 -5.43 8.54 -5.21
N PHE A 276 -4.40 7.75 -5.54
CA PHE A 276 -3.11 8.32 -5.93
C PHE A 276 -3.20 9.17 -7.20
N GLU A 277 -3.94 8.74 -8.23
CA GLU A 277 -4.06 9.53 -9.46
C GLU A 277 -4.84 10.83 -9.26
N ASP A 278 -5.86 10.84 -8.40
CA ASP A 278 -6.62 12.06 -8.09
C ASP A 278 -5.83 13.10 -7.29
N MET A 279 -4.72 12.72 -6.63
CA MET A 279 -3.75 13.71 -6.12
C MET A 279 -3.12 14.55 -7.23
N GLY A 280 -3.17 14.10 -8.49
CA GLY A 280 -2.67 14.82 -9.67
C GLY A 280 -1.14 14.81 -9.83
N VAL A 281 -0.41 14.34 -8.82
CA VAL A 281 1.06 14.22 -8.84
C VAL A 281 1.56 12.83 -9.25
N TYR A 282 0.64 11.85 -9.32
CA TYR A 282 0.88 10.50 -9.82
C TYR A 282 0.02 10.23 -11.07
N ARG A 283 0.50 9.32 -11.92
CA ARG A 283 -0.28 8.70 -12.99
C ARG A 283 -0.38 7.21 -12.70
N ALA A 284 -1.59 6.68 -12.56
CA ALA A 284 -1.78 5.27 -12.27
C ALA A 284 -1.81 4.42 -13.54
N ASN A 285 -1.38 3.17 -13.40
CA ASN A 285 -1.48 2.13 -14.40
C ASN A 285 -2.54 1.11 -13.98
N TYR A 286 -3.79 1.35 -14.37
CA TYR A 286 -4.92 0.49 -14.03
C TYR A 286 -4.85 -0.92 -14.62
N SER A 287 -3.99 -1.19 -15.62
CA SER A 287 -3.79 -2.55 -16.14
C SER A 287 -3.13 -3.48 -15.11
N MET A 288 -2.53 -2.91 -14.06
CA MET A 288 -1.89 -3.64 -12.96
C MET A 288 -2.78 -3.67 -11.70
N ALA A 289 -4.01 -3.14 -11.78
CA ALA A 289 -4.95 -3.17 -10.67
C ALA A 289 -5.35 -4.61 -10.35
N GLU A 290 -5.28 -4.97 -9.08
CA GLU A 290 -5.72 -6.29 -8.62
C GLU A 290 -7.23 -6.29 -8.38
N PRO A 291 -7.95 -7.38 -8.72
CA PRO A 291 -9.40 -7.41 -8.61
C PRO A 291 -9.84 -7.55 -7.15
N LEU A 292 -10.32 -6.44 -6.56
CA LEU A 292 -11.03 -6.48 -5.29
C LEU A 292 -12.40 -7.15 -5.51
N ARG A 293 -12.74 -8.13 -4.66
CA ARG A 293 -14.04 -8.83 -4.74
C ARG A 293 -15.03 -8.35 -3.69
N TRP A 294 -14.54 -7.90 -2.55
CA TRP A 294 -15.35 -7.50 -1.41
C TRP A 294 -16.28 -6.33 -1.78
N GLY A 295 -17.59 -6.53 -1.64
CA GLY A 295 -18.60 -5.49 -1.91
C GLY A 295 -18.81 -5.13 -3.38
N ASN A 296 -18.22 -5.87 -4.34
CA ASN A 296 -18.44 -5.62 -5.76
C ASN A 296 -19.91 -5.90 -6.13
N ASN A 297 -20.55 -4.95 -6.82
CA ASN A 297 -21.96 -4.97 -7.20
C ASN A 297 -22.92 -5.19 -6.01
N SER A 298 -22.57 -4.70 -4.83
CA SER A 298 -23.37 -4.84 -3.61
C SER A 298 -24.68 -4.04 -3.60
N GLY A 299 -24.85 -3.11 -4.55
CA GLY A 299 -25.86 -2.06 -4.49
C GLY A 299 -25.57 -1.04 -3.38
N CYS A 300 -26.48 -0.07 -3.23
CA CYS A 300 -26.38 1.00 -2.24
C CYS A 300 -26.51 0.49 -0.79
N GLY A 301 -27.22 -0.62 -0.56
CA GLY A 301 -27.54 -1.13 0.77
C GLY A 301 -26.30 -1.39 1.63
N LEU A 302 -25.19 -1.86 1.04
CA LEU A 302 -23.96 -2.11 1.78
C LEU A 302 -23.44 -0.81 2.38
N MET A 303 -23.54 0.30 1.65
CA MET A 303 -23.01 1.59 2.08
C MET A 303 -24.01 2.37 2.94
N GLU A 304 -25.31 2.21 2.71
CA GLU A 304 -26.34 3.03 3.37
C GLU A 304 -26.92 2.36 4.63
N ASN A 305 -26.99 1.02 4.65
CA ASN A 305 -27.64 0.25 5.71
C ASN A 305 -26.63 -0.45 6.63
N LYS A 306 -27.08 -0.80 7.84
CA LYS A 306 -26.28 -1.62 8.76
C LYS A 306 -26.03 -3.00 8.16
N CYS A 307 -24.85 -3.56 8.42
CA CYS A 307 -24.52 -4.94 8.00
C CYS A 307 -25.36 -6.00 8.70
N PHE A 308 -25.93 -5.69 9.87
CA PHE A 308 -26.89 -6.56 10.53
C PHE A 308 -28.10 -5.76 11.03
N VAL A 309 -29.28 -6.34 10.84
CA VAL A 309 -30.54 -5.87 11.41
C VAL A 309 -31.22 -7.08 12.04
N ASN A 310 -31.46 -7.03 13.35
CA ASN A 310 -32.11 -8.10 14.11
C ASN A 310 -31.49 -9.51 13.89
N GLY A 311 -30.16 -9.58 13.81
CA GLY A 311 -29.43 -10.84 13.59
C GLY A 311 -29.43 -11.35 12.14
N HIS A 312 -30.01 -10.61 11.20
CA HIS A 312 -30.01 -10.91 9.77
C HIS A 312 -29.07 -9.98 9.00
N THR A 313 -28.49 -10.48 7.91
CA THR A 313 -27.67 -9.70 6.96
C THR A 313 -28.18 -9.95 5.54
N ASP A 314 -28.31 -8.87 4.76
CA ASP A 314 -28.63 -8.93 3.34
C ASP A 314 -27.41 -9.33 2.48
N TYR A 315 -26.23 -9.44 3.10
CA TYR A 315 -24.95 -9.77 2.47
C TYR A 315 -24.30 -11.01 3.10
N PRO A 316 -24.92 -12.20 3.00
CA PRO A 316 -24.42 -13.45 3.62
C PRO A 316 -23.08 -13.93 3.07
N GLU A 317 -22.66 -13.45 1.90
CA GLU A 317 -21.35 -13.71 1.30
C GLU A 317 -20.21 -12.87 1.88
N LEU A 318 -20.55 -11.73 2.51
CA LEU A 318 -19.58 -10.83 3.17
C LEU A 318 -19.61 -11.02 4.69
N PHE A 319 -20.80 -11.16 5.25
CA PHE A 319 -21.02 -11.20 6.70
C PHE A 319 -21.66 -12.52 7.11
N CYS A 320 -21.16 -13.11 8.21
CA CYS A 320 -21.65 -14.36 8.74
C CYS A 320 -22.52 -14.15 10.00
N THR A 321 -23.54 -14.97 10.19
CA THR A 321 -24.46 -14.90 11.34
C THR A 321 -24.25 -16.02 12.36
N GLN A 322 -23.53 -17.08 12.01
CA GLN A 322 -23.38 -18.27 12.85
C GLN A 322 -21.93 -18.47 13.28
N PRO A 323 -21.66 -18.62 14.59
CA PRO A 323 -20.29 -18.84 15.05
C PRO A 323 -19.79 -20.18 14.50
N SER A 324 -18.59 -20.16 13.91
CA SER A 324 -17.90 -21.38 13.52
C SER A 324 -16.91 -21.80 14.62
N ASN A 325 -16.84 -23.09 14.94
CA ASN A 325 -15.84 -23.65 15.84
C ASN A 325 -14.68 -24.30 15.04
N LYS A 326 -13.73 -24.98 15.72
CA LYS A 326 -12.61 -25.66 15.05
C LYS A 326 -13.06 -26.81 14.12
N GLU A 327 -14.27 -27.33 14.28
CA GLU A 327 -14.82 -28.46 13.52
C GLU A 327 -15.65 -28.01 12.30
N ARG A 328 -16.03 -26.72 12.22
CA ARG A 328 -16.85 -26.15 11.15
C ARG A 328 -16.22 -24.89 10.57
N LEU A 329 -15.01 -25.01 10.03
CA LEU A 329 -14.35 -23.90 9.34
C LEU A 329 -15.17 -23.46 8.11
N LEU A 330 -15.22 -22.16 7.86
CA LEU A 330 -15.85 -21.57 6.69
C LEU A 330 -14.79 -21.23 5.64
N CYS A 331 -15.19 -21.05 4.38
CA CYS A 331 -14.30 -20.39 3.43
C CYS A 331 -14.30 -18.89 3.72
N THR A 332 -13.11 -18.28 3.66
CA THR A 332 -12.98 -16.82 3.53
C THR A 332 -13.67 -16.33 2.25
N TYR A 333 -14.06 -15.05 2.20
CA TYR A 333 -14.87 -14.49 1.11
C TYR A 333 -14.22 -14.65 -0.28
N ASP A 334 -12.88 -14.63 -0.34
CA ASP A 334 -12.10 -14.81 -1.55
C ASP A 334 -11.79 -16.29 -1.86
N ARG A 335 -12.20 -17.20 -0.98
CA ARG A 335 -11.98 -18.65 -1.03
C ARG A 335 -10.50 -19.05 -1.07
N LEU A 336 -9.60 -18.19 -0.59
CA LEU A 336 -8.16 -18.48 -0.55
C LEU A 336 -7.73 -19.18 0.72
N SER A 337 -8.58 -19.20 1.75
CA SER A 337 -8.27 -19.81 3.04
C SER A 337 -9.50 -20.31 3.78
N LEU A 338 -9.29 -21.25 4.71
CA LEU A 338 -10.27 -21.60 5.71
C LEU A 338 -10.22 -20.58 6.85
N GLY A 339 -11.39 -20.09 7.22
CA GLY A 339 -11.59 -19.06 8.21
C GLY A 339 -12.67 -19.42 9.22
N LYS A 340 -12.96 -18.47 10.10
CA LYS A 340 -14.00 -18.58 11.12
C LYS A 340 -14.88 -17.35 11.13
N CYS A 341 -16.18 -17.57 11.31
CA CYS A 341 -17.08 -16.52 11.78
C CYS A 341 -16.79 -16.20 13.24
N VAL A 342 -16.21 -15.02 13.49
CA VAL A 342 -15.87 -14.57 14.83
C VAL A 342 -16.98 -13.66 15.34
N LEU A 343 -17.87 -14.24 16.15
CA LEU A 343 -18.87 -13.53 16.94
C LEU A 343 -18.34 -13.32 18.35
N ARG A 344 -18.34 -12.08 18.83
CA ARG A 344 -17.97 -11.75 20.20
C ARG A 344 -19.15 -11.10 20.90
N ASN A 345 -19.45 -11.56 22.11
CA ASN A 345 -20.37 -10.86 22.99
C ASN A 345 -19.63 -9.67 23.58
N HIS A 346 -20.20 -8.48 23.41
CA HIS A 346 -19.71 -7.28 24.08
C HIS A 346 -20.62 -7.05 25.29
N GLY A 347 -20.02 -6.96 26.48
CA GLY A 347 -20.74 -6.83 27.76
C GLY A 347 -21.40 -5.46 27.97
N GLU A 348 -21.07 -4.49 27.12
CA GLU A 348 -21.67 -3.15 27.10
C GLU A 348 -22.52 -2.98 25.84
N PRO A 349 -23.74 -2.39 25.94
CA PRO A 349 -24.55 -2.10 24.77
C PRO A 349 -23.84 -1.10 23.86
N PHE A 350 -23.57 -1.50 22.61
CA PHE A 350 -22.97 -0.61 21.62
C PHE A 350 -23.82 0.65 21.42
N HIS A 351 -23.16 1.77 21.13
CA HIS A 351 -23.82 2.86 20.43
C HIS A 351 -24.49 2.27 19.16
N ARG A 352 -25.76 2.60 18.90
CA ARG A 352 -26.66 1.89 17.96
C ARG A 352 -26.11 1.68 16.53
N SER A 353 -24.97 2.27 16.18
CA SER A 353 -24.26 2.25 14.90
C SER A 353 -23.17 1.17 14.74
N PHE A 354 -22.78 0.44 15.80
CA PHE A 354 -21.61 -0.47 15.74
C PHE A 354 -21.99 -1.95 15.84
N SER A 355 -21.74 -2.70 14.77
CA SER A 355 -21.65 -4.17 14.75
C SER A 355 -20.90 -4.56 13.47
N THR A 356 -19.58 -4.38 13.44
CA THR A 356 -18.77 -4.89 12.32
C THR A 356 -18.41 -6.34 12.65
N LEU A 357 -18.92 -7.27 11.86
CA LEU A 357 -18.68 -8.68 12.05
C LEU A 357 -18.21 -9.30 10.74
N MET A 358 -17.03 -9.91 10.74
CA MET A 358 -16.41 -10.41 9.52
C MET A 358 -16.02 -11.88 9.67
N ILE A 359 -16.01 -12.60 8.54
CA ILE A 359 -15.37 -13.91 8.46
C ILE A 359 -13.85 -13.66 8.42
N HIS A 360 -13.13 -14.13 9.45
CA HIS A 360 -11.67 -14.00 9.57
C HIS A 360 -10.94 -15.21 9.02
#